data_AF-A0A5N7A5R7-F1
#
_entry.id   AF-A0A5N7A5R7-F1
#
_cell.length_a   1.000
_cell.length_b   1.000
_cell.length_c   1.000
_cell.angle_alpha   90.00
_cell.angle_beta   90.00
_cell.angle_gamma   90.00
#
_symmetry.space_group_name_H-M   'P 1'
#
loop_
_entity.id
_entity.type
_entity.pdbx_description
1 polymer ?
#
loop_
_entity_poly.entity_id
_entity_poly.type
_entity_poly.pdbx_seq_one_letter_code
_entity_poly.pdbx_strand_id
1 'polypeptide(L)'
;MIGKRKRETHIVSRSTASEDDEATTTTTDDSSSHNIFRRFFEAQFQPLEVPETRITCAERSEDEHGTDESEESEPESEWSGVSEDRHGDNKVEVVEHHDLSAVAKEPMDKRARKAFMTAKPPSFSVKPVAVRSSPSKDEDDGDDAANLKNDLALQRLLKESHLLESSSDLAPTGKNRLKALDLRMQSLGAKASLYHQNMPSSHRRGIKAKAEKKDDKRRREARENGIILEKPAPKTKPSTGRRERGVGGPSIGKFAGGTLNLSKRDLSAIQGPRRSGKGKIRGRR
;
A
#
# COMPACT_ATOMS: atom_id res chain seq x y z
N MET A 1 -24.10 -10.26 63.09
CA MET A 1 -25.11 -9.47 62.36
C MET A 1 -24.46 -8.20 61.83
N ILE A 2 -24.10 -8.16 60.55
CA ILE A 2 -23.43 -7.00 59.90
C ILE A 2 -24.37 -6.47 58.81
N GLY A 3 -24.65 -5.15 58.88
CA GLY A 3 -25.74 -4.46 58.21
C GLY A 3 -25.60 -4.29 56.70
N LYS A 4 -26.76 -4.32 56.03
CA LYS A 4 -26.92 -4.02 54.61
C LYS A 4 -26.99 -2.50 54.42
N ARG A 5 -25.95 -1.88 53.84
CA ARG A 5 -26.04 -0.51 53.33
C ARG A 5 -26.62 -0.53 51.92
N LYS A 6 -27.78 0.10 51.74
CA LYS A 6 -28.37 0.42 50.44
C LYS A 6 -27.56 1.56 49.82
N ARG A 7 -27.11 1.42 48.56
CA ARG A 7 -26.60 2.56 47.78
C ARG A 7 -27.77 3.16 47.02
N GLU A 8 -27.99 4.44 47.20
CA GLU A 8 -28.93 5.25 46.42
C GLU A 8 -28.37 5.44 45.00
N THR A 9 -29.20 5.16 44.00
CA THR A 9 -28.91 5.44 42.60
C THR A 9 -29.62 6.72 42.22
N HIS A 10 -28.89 7.82 42.03
CA HIS A 10 -29.42 9.02 41.41
C HIS A 10 -29.67 8.76 39.92
N ILE A 11 -30.94 8.69 39.53
CA ILE A 11 -31.38 8.70 38.14
C ILE A 11 -31.53 10.17 37.74
N VAL A 12 -30.68 10.64 36.83
CA VAL A 12 -30.80 11.97 36.22
C VAL A 12 -31.85 11.88 35.12
N SER A 13 -33.03 12.42 35.37
CA SER A 13 -34.07 12.63 34.36
C SER A 13 -33.68 13.80 33.46
N ARG A 14 -33.47 13.50 32.17
CA ARG A 14 -33.28 14.50 31.12
C ARG A 14 -34.66 15.07 30.77
N SER A 15 -34.86 16.37 31.00
CA SER A 15 -36.08 17.09 30.65
C SER A 15 -36.26 17.13 29.13
N THR A 16 -37.34 16.53 28.64
CA THR A 16 -37.84 16.69 27.27
C THR A 16 -38.78 17.90 27.26
N ALA A 17 -38.29 19.04 26.79
CA ALA A 17 -39.14 20.12 26.35
C ALA A 17 -39.45 19.88 24.87
N SER A 18 -40.71 19.56 24.60
CA SER A 18 -41.33 19.57 23.28
C SER A 18 -42.03 20.92 23.11
N GLU A 19 -41.61 21.71 22.14
CA GLU A 19 -42.51 22.63 21.43
C GLU A 19 -42.18 22.54 19.94
N ASP A 20 -43.26 22.59 19.17
CA ASP A 20 -43.40 22.18 17.80
C ASP A 20 -42.75 23.16 16.81
N ASP A 21 -42.11 22.62 15.77
CA ASP A 21 -42.31 23.11 14.40
C ASP A 21 -41.99 21.99 13.40
N GLU A 22 -43.06 21.53 12.77
CA GLU A 22 -43.07 20.65 11.60
C GLU A 22 -42.53 21.42 10.40
N ALA A 23 -41.43 20.94 9.79
CA ALA A 23 -41.39 20.57 8.37
C ALA A 23 -39.95 20.36 7.87
N THR A 24 -39.81 19.37 6.97
CA THR A 24 -38.73 19.15 5.98
C THR A 24 -37.50 18.32 6.38
N THR A 25 -37.59 17.02 6.09
CA THR A 25 -36.68 16.25 5.22
C THR A 25 -35.16 16.57 5.25
N THR A 26 -34.38 15.56 5.69
CA THR A 26 -33.07 15.14 5.14
C THR A 26 -32.11 16.24 4.64
N THR A 27 -31.05 16.55 5.40
CA THR A 27 -29.64 16.74 4.95
C THR A 27 -28.74 17.30 6.06
N THR A 28 -27.62 16.62 6.33
CA THR A 28 -26.31 17.15 6.78
C THR A 28 -26.28 18.31 7.79
N ASP A 29 -25.97 18.00 9.05
CA ASP A 29 -25.68 19.00 10.11
C ASP A 29 -24.21 19.51 10.08
N ASP A 30 -23.63 19.63 8.88
CA ASP A 30 -22.32 20.26 8.70
C ASP A 30 -22.39 21.76 8.99
N SER A 31 -23.52 22.40 8.68
CA SER A 31 -23.81 23.81 8.96
C SER A 31 -23.79 24.15 10.46
N SER A 32 -24.25 23.24 11.32
CA SER A 32 -24.17 23.39 12.78
C SER A 32 -22.73 23.47 13.29
N SER A 33 -21.84 22.62 12.77
CA SER A 33 -20.41 22.67 13.12
C SER A 33 -19.72 23.95 12.63
N HIS A 34 -20.03 24.41 11.41
CA HIS A 34 -19.51 25.65 10.86
C HIS A 34 -19.96 26.89 11.66
N ASN A 35 -21.19 26.89 12.16
CA ASN A 35 -21.70 27.96 13.03
C ASN A 35 -20.96 28.03 14.38
N ILE A 36 -20.55 26.88 14.94
CA ILE A 36 -19.76 26.85 16.17
C ILE A 36 -18.37 27.46 15.95
N PHE A 37 -17.70 27.12 14.85
CA PHE A 37 -16.39 27.69 14.52
C PHE A 37 -16.49 29.18 14.19
N ARG A 38 -17.53 29.61 13.46
CA ARG A 38 -17.78 31.02 13.17
C ARG A 38 -17.94 31.83 14.44
N ARG A 39 -18.75 31.35 15.39
CA ARG A 39 -18.95 32.01 16.69
C ARG A 39 -17.68 32.07 17.53
N PHE A 40 -16.84 31.04 17.48
CA PHE A 40 -15.54 31.04 18.17
C PHE A 40 -14.56 32.02 17.52
N PHE A 41 -14.56 32.09 16.19
CA PHE A 41 -13.73 33.02 15.43
C PHE A 41 -14.14 34.47 15.66
N GLU A 42 -15.43 34.80 15.59
CA GLU A 42 -15.95 36.14 15.90
C GLU A 42 -15.69 36.58 17.34
N ALA A 43 -15.60 35.64 18.29
CA ALA A 43 -15.24 35.94 19.66
C ALA A 43 -13.74 36.26 19.85
N GLN A 44 -12.87 35.67 19.02
CA GLN A 44 -11.42 35.91 19.07
C GLN A 44 -10.98 37.08 18.19
N PHE A 45 -11.69 37.32 17.09
CA PHE A 45 -11.36 38.33 16.11
C PHE A 45 -12.54 39.30 15.99
N GLN A 46 -12.33 40.55 16.38
CA GLN A 46 -13.32 41.59 16.12
C GLN A 46 -13.56 41.70 14.61
N PRO A 47 -14.83 41.75 14.16
CA PRO A 47 -15.13 41.97 12.75
C PRO A 47 -14.49 43.28 12.27
N LEU A 48 -13.74 43.21 11.17
CA LEU A 48 -13.19 44.40 10.52
C LEU A 48 -14.35 45.20 9.89
N GLU A 49 -14.39 46.50 10.13
CA GLU A 49 -15.36 47.41 9.51
C GLU A 49 -15.07 47.51 8.01
N VAL A 50 -15.89 46.86 7.19
CA VAL A 50 -15.83 46.98 5.74
C VAL A 50 -16.82 48.06 5.32
N PRO A 51 -16.40 49.16 4.66
CA PRO A 51 -17.34 50.13 4.11
C PRO A 51 -18.18 49.47 3.01
N GLU A 52 -19.50 49.66 3.08
CA GLU A 52 -20.50 49.06 2.19
C GLU A 52 -20.30 49.50 0.73
N THR A 53 -19.66 48.67 -0.09
CA THR A 53 -19.82 48.73 -1.55
C THR A 53 -20.72 47.58 -1.98
N ARG A 54 -21.97 47.92 -2.30
CA ARG A 54 -22.95 47.01 -2.88
C ARG A 54 -22.45 46.55 -4.25
N ILE A 55 -22.08 45.28 -4.39
CA ILE A 55 -21.98 44.62 -5.69
C ILE A 55 -22.73 43.29 -5.60
N THR A 56 -23.80 43.20 -6.37
CA THR A 56 -24.65 42.03 -6.53
C THR A 56 -23.95 40.95 -7.37
N CYS A 57 -24.03 39.73 -6.86
CA CYS A 57 -23.67 38.42 -7.43
C CYS A 57 -23.94 38.21 -8.94
N ALA A 58 -22.96 37.65 -9.67
CA ALA A 58 -23.18 36.66 -10.74
C ALA A 58 -21.88 35.90 -11.10
N GLU A 59 -21.85 34.61 -10.73
CA GLU A 59 -21.31 33.44 -11.45
C GLU A 59 -19.84 33.37 -11.96
N ARG A 60 -19.07 32.48 -11.29
CA ARG A 60 -18.42 31.26 -11.84
C ARG A 60 -16.98 31.31 -12.41
N SER A 61 -16.21 30.28 -11.99
CA SER A 61 -14.94 29.69 -12.49
C SER A 61 -13.68 30.55 -12.37
N GLU A 62 -12.74 30.24 -11.47
CA GLU A 62 -11.67 29.19 -11.52
C GLU A 62 -10.36 29.69 -12.19
N ASP A 63 -9.25 29.34 -11.54
CA ASP A 63 -7.83 29.41 -11.96
C ASP A 63 -6.95 30.62 -11.61
N GLU A 64 -6.22 30.44 -10.49
CA GLU A 64 -4.76 30.38 -10.32
C GLU A 64 -3.78 31.36 -11.03
N HIS A 65 -2.77 31.73 -10.22
CA HIS A 65 -1.47 32.37 -10.51
C HIS A 65 -1.52 33.88 -10.82
N GLY A 66 -0.77 34.77 -10.16
CA GLY A 66 0.50 34.63 -9.45
C GLY A 66 1.47 35.64 -10.06
N THR A 67 2.08 36.48 -9.19
CA THR A 67 3.19 37.42 -9.46
C THR A 67 2.77 38.84 -9.88
N ASP A 68 2.81 39.78 -8.93
CA ASP A 68 3.00 41.20 -9.24
C ASP A 68 4.29 41.66 -8.54
N GLU A 69 5.31 41.86 -9.36
CA GLU A 69 6.62 42.39 -9.00
C GLU A 69 6.50 43.92 -8.92
N SER A 70 7.01 44.44 -7.82
CA SER A 70 7.11 45.87 -7.56
C SER A 70 8.18 46.50 -8.44
N GLU A 71 7.84 47.42 -9.35
CA GLU A 71 8.80 48.42 -9.86
C GLU A 71 8.12 49.79 -10.07
N GLU A 72 8.33 50.62 -9.06
CA GLU A 72 8.76 52.03 -9.10
C GLU A 72 8.47 52.83 -10.40
N SER A 73 7.54 53.78 -10.26
CA SER A 73 7.30 54.88 -11.21
C SER A 73 8.42 55.91 -11.14
N GLU A 74 8.92 56.37 -12.29
CA GLU A 74 9.58 57.67 -12.51
C GLU A 74 9.73 57.90 -14.05
N PRO A 75 9.93 59.14 -14.54
CA PRO A 75 8.98 59.76 -15.47
C PRO A 75 9.59 60.19 -16.83
N GLU A 76 8.69 60.64 -17.72
CA GLU A 76 8.90 61.62 -18.80
C GLU A 76 10.13 61.46 -19.71
N SER A 77 9.90 60.97 -20.94
CA SER A 77 10.73 61.35 -22.09
C SER A 77 9.86 61.53 -23.33
N GLU A 78 9.61 62.80 -23.63
CA GLU A 78 8.90 63.35 -24.77
C GLU A 78 9.43 62.79 -26.10
N TRP A 79 8.61 62.03 -26.82
CA TRP A 79 8.89 61.64 -28.21
C TRP A 79 8.44 62.75 -29.16
N SER A 80 9.41 63.60 -29.52
CA SER A 80 9.33 64.57 -30.61
C SER A 80 9.60 63.87 -31.95
N GLY A 81 8.64 63.94 -32.87
CA GLY A 81 8.94 63.82 -34.31
C GLY A 81 8.00 62.94 -35.12
N VAL A 82 6.95 63.53 -35.69
CA VAL A 82 6.64 63.44 -37.13
C VAL A 82 6.03 64.77 -37.54
N SER A 83 6.85 65.62 -38.17
CA SER A 83 6.39 66.70 -39.03
C SER A 83 6.92 66.43 -40.43
N GLU A 84 6.09 65.88 -41.31
CA GLU A 84 6.35 65.90 -42.75
C GLU A 84 5.03 65.79 -43.52
N ASP A 85 4.66 66.94 -44.06
CA ASP A 85 4.06 67.24 -45.35
C ASP A 85 2.82 66.49 -45.91
N ARG A 86 1.99 67.33 -46.53
CA ARG A 86 0.71 67.09 -47.17
C ARG A 86 0.88 66.26 -48.45
N HIS A 87 -0.05 65.33 -48.65
CA HIS A 87 -0.42 64.68 -49.92
C HIS A 87 0.62 63.77 -50.59
N GLY A 88 0.52 62.48 -50.27
CA GLY A 88 0.88 61.38 -51.15
C GLY A 88 0.15 60.12 -50.66
N ASP A 89 -0.84 59.67 -51.43
CA ASP A 89 -1.58 58.40 -51.34
C ASP A 89 -1.44 57.60 -50.03
N ASN A 90 -2.49 57.62 -49.20
CA ASN A 90 -2.62 56.78 -48.00
C ASN A 90 -2.73 55.29 -48.38
N LYS A 91 -1.61 54.68 -48.76
CA LYS A 91 -1.47 53.24 -48.97
C LYS A 91 -0.94 52.63 -47.68
N VAL A 92 -1.81 51.96 -46.94
CA VAL A 92 -1.45 51.25 -45.71
C VAL A 92 -0.58 50.05 -46.09
N GLU A 93 0.68 50.04 -45.65
CA GLU A 93 1.57 48.88 -45.75
C GLU A 93 1.48 48.10 -44.44
N VAL A 94 0.83 46.93 -44.49
CA VAL A 94 0.73 46.03 -43.34
C VAL A 94 1.93 45.10 -43.39
N VAL A 95 2.89 45.31 -42.49
CA VAL A 95 4.00 44.38 -42.27
C VAL A 95 3.59 43.43 -41.15
N GLU A 96 3.22 42.20 -41.52
CA GLU A 96 2.94 41.14 -40.57
C GLU A 96 4.26 40.50 -40.12
N HIS A 97 4.67 40.79 -38.89
CA HIS A 97 5.76 40.08 -38.23
C HIS A 97 5.19 38.82 -37.58
N HIS A 98 5.38 37.67 -38.22
CA HIS A 98 5.25 36.41 -37.49
C HIS A 98 6.45 36.30 -36.55
N ASP A 99 6.21 36.34 -35.24
CA ASP A 99 7.21 36.13 -34.20
C ASP A 99 7.72 34.68 -34.18
N LEU A 100 8.41 34.27 -35.24
CA LEU A 100 9.15 33.01 -35.30
C LEU A 100 10.37 33.03 -34.35
N SER A 101 10.66 34.17 -33.73
CA SER A 101 11.62 34.33 -32.63
C SER A 101 11.33 33.40 -31.44
N ALA A 102 10.06 33.04 -31.21
CA ALA A 102 9.70 32.09 -30.16
C ALA A 102 10.05 30.63 -30.52
N VAL A 103 10.01 30.27 -31.81
CA VAL A 103 10.36 28.93 -32.32
C VAL A 103 11.87 28.79 -32.56
N ALA A 104 12.57 29.90 -32.86
CA ALA A 104 14.02 29.94 -33.06
C ALA A 104 14.84 29.79 -31.76
N LYS A 105 14.19 29.76 -30.60
CA LYS A 105 14.83 29.47 -29.30
C LYS A 105 14.70 28.00 -28.90
N GLU A 106 14.74 27.07 -29.86
CA GLU A 106 15.14 25.71 -29.50
C GLU A 106 16.58 25.81 -28.97
N PRO A 107 16.83 25.55 -27.67
CA PRO A 107 18.16 25.69 -27.11
C PRO A 107 19.04 24.70 -27.85
N MET A 108 19.93 25.19 -28.73
CA MET A 108 20.86 24.33 -29.46
C MET A 108 21.45 23.29 -28.51
N ASP A 109 21.41 22.02 -28.91
CA ASP A 109 21.88 20.90 -28.09
C ASP A 109 23.19 21.28 -27.41
N LYS A 110 23.29 21.06 -26.09
CA LYS A 110 24.43 21.49 -25.25
C LYS A 110 25.77 21.06 -25.86
N ARG A 111 25.76 19.95 -26.61
CA ARG A 111 26.89 19.43 -27.39
C ARG A 111 27.23 20.29 -28.61
N ALA A 112 26.24 20.72 -29.38
CA ALA A 112 26.42 21.62 -30.52
C ALA A 112 26.94 23.00 -30.07
N ARG A 113 26.39 23.55 -28.98
CA ARG A 113 26.86 24.82 -28.41
C ARG A 113 28.33 24.76 -27.96
N LYS A 114 28.75 23.64 -27.34
CA LYS A 114 30.16 23.43 -26.94
C LYS A 114 31.09 23.26 -28.14
N ALA A 115 30.65 22.56 -29.19
CA ALA A 115 31.46 22.42 -30.40
C ALA A 115 31.69 23.78 -31.08
N PHE A 116 30.66 24.63 -31.11
CA PHE A 116 30.74 25.94 -31.74
C PHE A 116 31.51 26.98 -30.91
N MET A 117 31.41 26.94 -29.58
CA MET A 117 32.02 27.94 -28.68
C MET A 117 33.42 27.59 -28.18
N THR A 118 34.04 26.53 -28.70
CA THR A 118 35.44 26.20 -28.37
C THR A 118 36.35 26.58 -29.53
N ALA A 119 37.60 26.99 -29.24
CA ALA A 119 38.57 27.45 -30.23
C ALA A 119 39.04 26.37 -31.25
N LYS A 120 38.35 25.22 -31.31
CA LYS A 120 38.65 24.12 -32.21
C LYS A 120 37.65 24.17 -33.36
N PRO A 121 38.10 24.29 -34.63
CA PRO A 121 37.18 24.35 -35.77
C PRO A 121 36.36 23.05 -35.87
N PRO A 122 35.06 23.12 -36.22
CA PRO A 122 34.23 21.93 -36.37
C PRO A 122 34.78 21.06 -37.51
N SER A 123 35.21 19.83 -37.19
CA SER A 123 35.70 18.87 -38.18
C SER A 123 34.52 18.20 -38.91
N PHE A 124 34.51 18.22 -40.24
CA PHE A 124 33.47 17.61 -41.10
C PHE A 124 33.34 16.08 -41.01
N SER A 125 34.15 15.38 -40.19
CA SER A 125 33.96 13.95 -39.95
C SER A 125 32.85 13.73 -38.93
N VAL A 126 31.60 13.63 -39.41
CA VAL A 126 30.51 13.06 -38.62
C VAL A 126 30.79 11.57 -38.45
N LYS A 127 31.57 11.22 -37.43
CA LYS A 127 31.62 9.85 -36.94
C LYS A 127 30.32 9.65 -36.15
N PRO A 128 29.45 8.68 -36.49
CA PRO A 128 28.35 8.31 -35.62
C PRO A 128 29.00 7.83 -34.32
N VAL A 129 28.91 8.66 -33.27
CA VAL A 129 29.26 8.21 -31.93
C VAL A 129 28.16 7.24 -31.57
N ALA A 130 28.49 5.95 -31.70
CA ALA A 130 27.72 4.88 -31.10
C ALA A 130 27.36 5.31 -29.69
N VAL A 131 26.06 5.34 -29.41
CA VAL A 131 25.52 5.52 -28.08
C VAL A 131 26.15 4.41 -27.24
N ARG A 132 27.22 4.74 -26.52
CA ARG A 132 27.67 3.91 -25.42
C ARG A 132 26.60 4.12 -24.37
N SER A 133 25.69 3.16 -24.27
CA SER A 133 24.98 2.92 -23.02
C SER A 133 26.06 2.67 -21.97
N SER A 134 26.45 3.72 -21.26
CA SER A 134 27.01 3.53 -19.94
C SER A 134 26.01 2.68 -19.17
N PRO A 135 26.41 1.55 -18.54
CA PRO A 135 25.55 0.98 -17.52
C PRO A 135 25.32 2.12 -16.53
N SER A 136 24.06 2.53 -16.40
CA SER A 136 23.64 3.51 -15.42
C SER A 136 24.18 3.03 -14.07
N LYS A 137 25.17 3.76 -13.55
CA LYS A 137 25.46 3.72 -12.12
C LYS A 137 24.26 4.35 -11.45
N ASP A 138 23.47 3.49 -10.81
CA ASP A 138 22.83 3.75 -9.52
C ASP A 138 22.07 5.07 -9.43
N GLU A 139 21.04 5.24 -10.28
CA GLU A 139 19.81 5.97 -9.91
C GLU A 139 18.80 5.01 -9.23
N ASP A 140 19.23 3.78 -8.92
CA ASP A 140 18.42 2.71 -8.34
C ASP A 140 18.06 2.99 -6.87
N ASP A 141 18.78 3.87 -6.15
CA ASP A 141 18.49 4.13 -4.74
C ASP A 141 17.15 4.89 -4.53
N GLY A 142 16.71 5.68 -5.52
CA GLY A 142 15.42 6.38 -5.50
C GLY A 142 14.25 5.47 -5.84
N ASP A 143 14.47 4.57 -6.80
CA ASP A 143 13.48 3.59 -7.25
C ASP A 143 13.41 2.39 -6.32
N ASP A 144 14.50 1.89 -5.73
CA ASP A 144 14.48 0.76 -4.79
C ASP A 144 13.72 1.10 -3.52
N ALA A 145 13.92 2.29 -2.96
CA ALA A 145 13.16 2.73 -1.80
C ALA A 145 11.67 2.92 -2.15
N ALA A 146 11.36 3.41 -3.36
CA ALA A 146 9.99 3.55 -3.85
C ALA A 146 9.36 2.19 -4.15
N ASN A 147 10.09 1.26 -4.75
CA ASN A 147 9.69 -0.11 -5.08
C ASN A 147 9.47 -0.92 -3.81
N LEU A 148 10.36 -0.83 -2.82
CA LEU A 148 10.18 -1.44 -1.50
C LEU A 148 8.99 -0.83 -0.76
N LYS A 149 8.76 0.49 -0.84
CA LYS A 149 7.56 1.13 -0.26
C LYS A 149 6.29 0.70 -0.98
N ASN A 150 6.30 0.67 -2.30
CA ASN A 150 5.20 0.23 -3.14
C ASN A 150 4.88 -1.24 -2.87
N ASP A 151 5.90 -2.08 -2.74
CA ASP A 151 5.77 -3.48 -2.35
C ASP A 151 5.24 -3.63 -0.94
N LEU A 152 5.67 -2.81 0.03
CA LEU A 152 5.10 -2.84 1.38
C LEU A 152 3.65 -2.37 1.41
N ALA A 153 3.32 -1.31 0.65
CA ALA A 153 1.96 -0.81 0.51
C ALA A 153 1.06 -1.86 -0.16
N LEU A 154 1.54 -2.50 -1.22
CA LEU A 154 0.86 -3.59 -1.92
C LEU A 154 0.68 -4.82 -1.03
N GLN A 155 1.72 -5.23 -0.29
CA GLN A 155 1.63 -6.33 0.66
C GLN A 155 0.60 -6.05 1.75
N ARG A 156 0.53 -4.81 2.27
CA ARG A 156 -0.50 -4.38 3.22
C ARG A 156 -1.88 -4.43 2.58
N LEU A 157 -2.06 -3.86 1.40
CA LEU A 157 -3.32 -3.85 0.66
C LEU A 157 -3.85 -5.27 0.42
N LEU A 158 -3.00 -6.18 -0.06
CA LEU A 158 -3.39 -7.57 -0.34
C LEU A 158 -3.75 -8.35 0.94
N LYS A 159 -3.03 -8.13 2.05
CA LYS A 159 -3.33 -8.79 3.33
C LYS A 159 -4.56 -8.21 4.02
N GLU A 160 -4.76 -6.90 3.91
CA GLU A 160 -5.81 -6.13 4.59
C GLU A 160 -7.08 -5.97 3.74
N SER A 161 -7.09 -6.41 2.47
CA SER A 161 -8.21 -6.27 1.52
C SER A 161 -9.56 -6.72 2.06
N HIS A 162 -9.59 -7.81 2.84
CA HIS A 162 -10.81 -8.32 3.48
C HIS A 162 -11.41 -7.36 4.53
N LEU A 163 -10.61 -6.45 5.08
CA LEU A 163 -11.10 -5.38 5.97
C LEU A 163 -11.62 -4.17 5.17
N LEU A 164 -11.18 -4.04 3.91
CA LEU A 164 -11.51 -2.93 3.01
C LEU A 164 -12.63 -3.27 2.01
N GLU A 165 -13.00 -4.55 1.87
CA GLU A 165 -14.00 -5.02 0.89
C GLU A 165 -15.36 -4.32 1.01
N SER A 166 -15.74 -3.90 2.23
CA SER A 166 -16.98 -3.16 2.48
C SER A 166 -16.85 -1.63 2.48
N SER A 167 -15.64 -1.09 2.35
CA SER A 167 -15.37 0.35 2.36
C SER A 167 -15.02 0.84 0.96
N SER A 168 -15.51 2.03 0.59
CA SER A 168 -15.18 2.65 -0.70
C SER A 168 -13.70 3.07 -0.79
N ASP A 169 -13.08 3.38 0.35
CA ASP A 169 -11.71 3.88 0.39
C ASP A 169 -10.68 2.78 0.66
N LEU A 170 -9.52 2.90 0.01
CA LEU A 170 -8.38 1.98 0.21
C LEU A 170 -7.64 2.24 1.53
N ALA A 171 -7.91 3.37 2.19
CA ALA A 171 -7.31 3.70 3.47
C ALA A 171 -8.18 3.17 4.63
N PRO A 172 -7.66 2.31 5.52
CA PRO A 172 -8.45 1.78 6.62
C PRO A 172 -8.75 2.88 7.66
N THR A 173 -10.03 3.20 7.86
CA THR A 173 -10.50 4.19 8.84
C THR A 173 -11.18 3.53 10.05
N GLY A 174 -11.34 4.30 11.14
CA GLY A 174 -12.09 3.90 12.34
C GLY A 174 -11.69 2.54 12.93
N LYS A 175 -12.65 1.60 12.98
CA LYS A 175 -12.45 0.25 13.53
C LYS A 175 -11.56 -0.62 12.64
N ASN A 176 -11.64 -0.45 11.32
CA ASN A 176 -10.81 -1.20 10.38
C ASN A 176 -9.36 -0.75 10.46
N ARG A 177 -9.10 0.54 10.77
CA ARG A 177 -7.76 1.04 11.10
C ARG A 177 -7.11 0.25 12.22
N LEU A 178 -7.82 0.05 13.33
CA LEU A 178 -7.26 -0.64 14.49
C LEU A 178 -6.98 -2.14 14.21
N LYS A 179 -7.87 -2.80 13.46
CA LYS A 179 -7.65 -4.18 12.99
C LYS A 179 -6.49 -4.29 12.01
N ALA A 180 -6.37 -3.35 11.07
CA ALA A 180 -5.24 -3.27 10.15
C ALA A 180 -3.92 -3.07 10.90
N LEU A 181 -3.88 -2.19 11.90
CA LEU A 181 -2.69 -2.02 12.77
C LEU A 181 -2.33 -3.31 13.51
N ASP A 182 -3.31 -4.05 14.04
CA ASP A 182 -3.07 -5.36 14.68
C ASP A 182 -2.48 -6.39 13.70
N LEU A 183 -3.01 -6.47 12.47
CA LEU A 183 -2.45 -7.32 11.41
C LEU A 183 -1.03 -6.91 11.02
N ARG A 184 -0.74 -5.60 10.93
CA ARG A 184 0.61 -5.08 10.66
C ARG A 184 1.57 -5.48 11.76
N MET A 185 1.20 -5.36 13.04
CA MET A 185 2.03 -5.80 14.16
C MET A 185 2.29 -7.31 14.13
N GLN A 186 1.29 -8.13 13.79
CA GLN A 186 1.48 -9.57 13.61
C GLN A 186 2.45 -9.87 12.46
N SER A 187 2.35 -9.14 11.33
CA SER A 187 3.26 -9.31 10.20
C SER A 187 4.70 -8.92 10.52
N LEU A 188 4.90 -7.98 11.45
CA LEU A 188 6.22 -7.60 12.00
C LEU A 188 6.76 -8.62 13.01
N GLY A 189 5.97 -9.62 13.41
CA GLY A 189 6.41 -10.70 14.30
C GLY A 189 5.74 -10.70 15.69
N ALA A 190 4.70 -9.91 15.93
CA ALA A 190 3.93 -10.01 17.16
C ALA A 190 3.25 -11.39 17.25
N LYS A 191 3.52 -12.12 18.35
CA LYS A 191 3.04 -13.50 18.56
C LYS A 191 1.56 -13.58 18.92
N ALA A 192 0.97 -12.49 19.39
CA ALA A 192 -0.42 -12.43 19.84
C ALA A 192 -1.12 -11.21 19.25
N SER A 193 -2.41 -11.37 18.93
CA SER A 193 -3.31 -10.30 18.53
C SER A 193 -3.78 -9.51 19.75
N LEU A 194 -3.86 -8.19 19.62
CA LEU A 194 -4.47 -7.32 20.63
C LEU A 194 -5.98 -7.59 20.82
N TYR A 195 -6.62 -8.18 19.81
CA TYR A 195 -8.04 -8.53 19.83
C TYR A 195 -8.33 -9.91 20.43
N HIS A 196 -7.36 -10.53 21.09
CA HIS A 196 -7.59 -11.79 21.78
C HIS A 196 -8.55 -11.63 22.98
N GLN A 197 -9.67 -12.35 22.96
CA GLN A 197 -10.68 -12.30 24.03
C GLN A 197 -10.61 -13.54 24.95
N ASN A 198 -10.69 -13.30 26.27
CA ASN A 198 -10.80 -14.34 27.29
C ASN A 198 -12.22 -14.92 27.35
N MET A 199 -12.45 -15.99 26.58
CA MET A 199 -13.76 -16.67 26.50
C MET A 199 -13.78 -18.06 27.18
N PRO A 200 -14.88 -18.47 27.83
CA PRO A 200 -15.04 -19.84 28.32
C PRO A 200 -14.85 -20.89 27.21
N SER A 201 -14.35 -22.07 27.58
CA SER A 201 -13.95 -23.12 26.63
C SER A 201 -15.13 -23.62 25.78
N SER A 202 -16.33 -23.73 26.35
CA SER A 202 -17.56 -24.15 25.67
C SER A 202 -17.93 -23.20 24.52
N HIS A 203 -18.02 -21.90 24.80
CA HIS A 203 -18.31 -20.87 23.80
C HIS A 203 -17.24 -20.80 22.73
N ARG A 204 -15.96 -20.84 23.14
CA ARG A 204 -14.83 -20.82 22.20
C ARG A 204 -14.87 -21.98 21.21
N ARG A 205 -15.16 -23.20 21.71
CA ARG A 205 -15.34 -24.40 20.87
C ARG A 205 -16.55 -24.25 19.95
N GLY A 206 -17.67 -23.75 20.46
CA GLY A 206 -18.88 -23.51 19.67
C GLY A 206 -18.66 -22.53 18.52
N ILE A 207 -18.00 -21.40 18.78
CA ILE A 207 -17.68 -20.38 17.75
C ILE A 207 -16.78 -20.98 16.67
N LYS A 208 -15.70 -21.68 17.07
CA LYS A 208 -14.79 -22.35 16.13
C LYS A 208 -15.52 -23.39 15.29
N ALA A 209 -16.32 -24.25 15.91
CA ALA A 209 -17.08 -25.27 15.20
C ALA A 209 -18.12 -24.66 14.24
N LYS A 210 -18.76 -23.54 14.61
CA LYS A 210 -19.70 -22.83 13.72
C LYS A 210 -18.98 -22.20 12.53
N ALA A 211 -17.81 -21.59 12.75
CA ALA A 211 -16.98 -21.07 11.68
C ALA A 211 -16.56 -22.17 10.70
N GLU A 212 -16.06 -23.30 11.22
CA GLU A 212 -15.70 -24.47 10.41
C GLU A 212 -16.89 -24.99 9.60
N LYS A 213 -18.06 -25.16 10.22
CA LYS A 213 -19.29 -25.58 9.51
C LYS A 213 -19.71 -24.61 8.41
N LYS A 214 -19.60 -23.29 8.64
CA LYS A 214 -19.94 -22.27 7.63
C LYS A 214 -18.98 -22.34 6.44
N ASP A 215 -17.69 -22.48 6.72
CA ASP A 215 -16.66 -22.58 5.71
C ASP A 215 -16.74 -23.90 4.92
N ASP A 216 -17.06 -25.02 5.59
CA ASP A 216 -17.28 -26.32 4.96
C ASP A 216 -18.51 -26.30 4.05
N LYS A 217 -19.60 -25.63 4.48
CA LYS A 217 -20.78 -25.41 3.64
C LYS A 217 -20.44 -24.57 2.42
N ARG A 218 -19.76 -23.42 2.59
CA ARG A 218 -19.30 -22.57 1.46
C ARG A 218 -18.43 -23.35 0.48
N ARG A 219 -17.50 -24.18 0.96
CA ARG A 219 -16.63 -25.00 0.11
C ARG A 219 -17.37 -26.12 -0.60
N ARG A 220 -18.34 -26.75 0.06
CA ARG A 220 -19.18 -27.78 -0.54
C ARG A 220 -20.02 -27.18 -1.67
N GLU A 221 -20.71 -26.08 -1.40
CA GLU A 221 -21.51 -25.36 -2.40
C GLU A 221 -20.64 -24.87 -3.56
N ALA A 222 -19.45 -24.31 -3.29
CA ALA A 222 -18.53 -23.91 -4.35
C ALA A 222 -18.04 -25.09 -5.20
N ARG A 223 -17.76 -26.25 -4.59
CA ARG A 223 -17.41 -27.48 -5.34
C ARG A 223 -18.57 -27.98 -6.19
N GLU A 224 -19.78 -27.96 -5.65
CA GLU A 224 -21.00 -28.37 -6.36
C GLU A 224 -21.30 -27.41 -7.53
N ASN A 225 -21.01 -26.11 -7.36
CA ASN A 225 -21.20 -25.08 -8.38
C ASN A 225 -19.98 -24.87 -9.31
N GLY A 226 -18.88 -25.61 -9.12
CA GLY A 226 -17.66 -25.47 -9.93
C GLY A 226 -16.85 -24.18 -9.68
N ILE A 227 -17.09 -23.46 -8.58
CA ILE A 227 -16.35 -22.25 -8.19
C ILE A 227 -15.07 -22.65 -7.44
N ILE A 228 -13.93 -22.11 -7.88
CA ILE A 228 -12.63 -22.34 -7.22
C ILE A 228 -12.44 -21.33 -6.08
N LEU A 229 -12.22 -21.84 -4.87
CA LEU A 229 -11.91 -21.04 -3.67
C LEU A 229 -10.42 -21.13 -3.31
N GLU A 230 -9.94 -20.25 -2.43
CA GLU A 230 -8.56 -20.34 -1.96
C GLU A 230 -8.25 -21.68 -1.27
N LYS A 231 -7.02 -22.16 -1.47
CA LYS A 231 -6.54 -23.38 -0.84
C LYS A 231 -6.36 -23.12 0.67
N PRO A 232 -6.99 -23.92 1.55
CA PRO A 232 -6.81 -23.73 2.98
C PRO A 232 -5.34 -23.97 3.35
N ALA A 233 -4.81 -23.12 4.23
CA ALA A 233 -3.51 -23.37 4.82
C ALA A 233 -3.51 -24.76 5.50
N PRO A 234 -2.46 -25.58 5.31
CA PRO A 234 -2.39 -26.88 5.95
C PRO A 234 -2.47 -26.69 7.46
N LYS A 235 -3.52 -27.24 8.11
CA LYS A 235 -3.63 -27.24 9.56
C LYS A 235 -2.44 -28.01 10.11
N THR A 236 -1.42 -27.31 10.60
CA THR A 236 -0.29 -27.88 11.33
C THR A 236 -0.81 -28.36 12.68
N LYS A 237 -1.45 -29.53 12.67
CA LYS A 237 -1.71 -30.23 13.93
C LYS A 237 -0.34 -30.44 14.56
N PRO A 238 -0.10 -30.02 15.81
CA PRO A 238 1.08 -30.44 16.52
C PRO A 238 0.92 -31.95 16.71
N SER A 239 1.43 -32.77 15.78
CA SER A 239 1.61 -34.18 16.05
C SER A 239 2.73 -34.22 17.08
N THR A 240 2.35 -34.22 18.36
CA THR A 240 3.24 -34.13 19.51
C THR A 240 4.17 -35.34 19.66
N GLY A 241 4.20 -36.24 18.68
CA GLY A 241 5.14 -37.35 18.64
C GLY A 241 5.29 -37.88 17.22
N ARG A 242 6.52 -38.31 16.92
CA ARG A 242 6.78 -39.31 15.88
C ARG A 242 5.84 -40.48 16.17
N ARG A 243 5.12 -40.97 15.15
CA ARG A 243 4.24 -42.15 15.28
C ARG A 243 4.97 -43.22 16.09
N GLU A 244 4.34 -43.72 17.15
CA GLU A 244 4.91 -44.78 17.96
C GLU A 244 5.27 -45.94 17.03
N ARG A 245 6.58 -46.18 16.90
CA ARG A 245 7.09 -47.38 16.28
C ARG A 245 6.94 -48.41 17.38
N GLY A 246 6.03 -49.35 17.21
CA GLY A 246 5.79 -50.42 18.19
C GLY A 246 7.06 -51.21 18.53
N VAL A 247 6.92 -52.31 19.25
CA VAL A 247 8.07 -53.13 19.65
C VAL A 247 8.86 -53.57 18.41
N GLY A 248 10.17 -53.29 18.43
CA GLY A 248 11.07 -53.34 17.29
C GLY A 248 11.02 -54.68 16.53
N GLY A 249 11.14 -54.58 15.21
CA GLY A 249 11.19 -55.75 14.32
C GLY A 249 12.39 -56.66 14.58
N PRO A 250 12.49 -57.80 13.87
CA PRO A 250 13.55 -58.77 14.05
C PRO A 250 14.94 -58.11 13.98
N SER A 251 15.84 -58.52 14.88
CA SER A 251 17.20 -57.94 15.03
C SER A 251 18.13 -58.23 13.86
N ILE A 252 17.71 -59.09 12.93
CA ILE A 252 18.50 -59.57 11.80
C ILE A 252 17.77 -59.17 10.52
N GLY A 253 18.50 -58.57 9.59
CA GLY A 253 17.96 -58.19 8.29
C GLY A 253 16.95 -57.04 8.35
N LYS A 254 16.30 -56.77 7.21
CA LYS A 254 15.29 -55.72 7.06
C LYS A 254 13.94 -56.36 6.78
N PHE A 255 12.98 -56.16 7.68
CA PHE A 255 11.60 -56.57 7.45
C PHE A 255 10.88 -55.50 6.62
N ALA A 256 10.48 -55.85 5.40
CA ALA A 256 9.78 -54.95 4.50
C ALA A 256 8.67 -55.71 3.79
N GLY A 257 7.44 -55.18 3.81
CA GLY A 257 6.32 -55.76 3.05
C GLY A 257 5.94 -57.20 3.45
N GLY A 258 6.16 -57.61 4.70
CA GLY A 258 5.86 -58.97 5.16
C GLY A 258 6.97 -60.00 4.94
N THR A 259 8.08 -59.61 4.29
CA THR A 259 9.23 -60.49 4.06
C THR A 259 10.47 -60.01 4.83
N LEU A 260 11.29 -60.97 5.27
CA LEU A 260 12.55 -60.72 5.96
C LEU A 260 13.70 -60.79 4.95
N ASN A 261 14.31 -59.65 4.65
CA ASN A 261 15.46 -59.59 3.77
C ASN A 261 16.76 -59.73 4.57
N LEU A 262 17.45 -60.86 4.39
CA LEU A 262 18.72 -61.18 5.05
C LEU A 262 19.91 -60.87 4.14
N SER A 263 20.94 -60.21 4.68
CA SER A 263 22.17 -59.99 3.93
C SER A 263 23.06 -61.24 3.95
N LYS A 264 23.97 -61.39 2.98
CA LYS A 264 24.96 -62.48 2.98
C LYS A 264 25.82 -62.49 4.26
N ARG A 265 26.04 -61.31 4.86
CA ARG A 265 26.75 -61.14 6.14
C ARG A 265 25.93 -61.68 7.31
N ASP A 266 24.63 -61.44 7.32
CA ASP A 266 23.74 -61.98 8.35
C ASP A 266 23.68 -63.50 8.26
N LEU A 267 23.58 -64.03 7.03
CA LEU A 267 23.63 -65.46 6.77
C LEU A 267 24.96 -66.08 7.22
N SER A 268 26.10 -65.45 6.92
CA SER A 268 27.41 -65.98 7.34
C SER A 268 27.65 -65.87 8.85
N ALA A 269 27.13 -64.81 9.50
CA ALA A 269 27.19 -64.64 10.95
C ALA A 269 26.36 -65.70 11.68
N ILE A 270 25.18 -66.04 11.16
CA ILE A 270 24.31 -67.08 11.74
C ILE A 270 24.86 -68.49 11.45
N GLN A 271 25.38 -68.72 10.24
CA GLN A 271 25.91 -70.02 9.84
C GLN A 271 27.26 -70.35 10.53
N GLY A 272 27.97 -69.34 11.06
CA GLY A 272 29.29 -69.49 11.66
C GLY A 272 30.37 -69.89 10.64
N PRO A 273 31.66 -69.92 11.05
CA PRO A 273 32.72 -70.42 10.19
C PRO A 273 32.42 -71.88 9.85
N ARG A 274 32.04 -72.15 8.60
CA ARG A 274 31.86 -73.50 8.09
C ARG A 274 33.17 -74.24 8.36
N ARG A 275 33.17 -75.20 9.27
CA ARG A 275 34.26 -76.17 9.43
C ARG A 275 34.40 -76.87 8.08
N SER A 276 35.28 -76.36 7.21
CA SER A 276 35.67 -77.07 6.01
C SER A 276 36.40 -78.31 6.49
N GLY A 277 35.74 -79.47 6.43
CA GLY A 277 36.39 -80.76 6.64
C GLY A 277 37.50 -80.91 5.63
N LYS A 278 38.72 -80.54 6.01
CA LYS A 278 39.95 -80.74 5.23
C LYS A 278 40.82 -81.74 6.00
N GLY A 279 40.31 -82.96 6.13
CA GLY A 279 41.13 -84.12 6.45
C GLY A 279 41.98 -84.48 5.23
N LYS A 280 43.12 -83.81 5.05
CA LYS A 280 44.17 -84.23 4.11
C LYS A 280 45.23 -84.98 4.94
N ILE A 281 44.97 -86.27 5.19
CA ILE A 281 45.96 -87.18 5.75
C ILE A 281 47.03 -87.39 4.68
N ARG A 282 48.17 -86.71 4.83
CA ARG A 282 49.41 -87.05 4.15
C ARG A 282 50.03 -88.23 4.91
N GLY A 283 49.76 -89.44 4.43
CA GLY A 283 50.48 -90.64 4.84
C GLY A 283 51.84 -90.67 4.17
N ARG A 284 52.89 -90.69 5.00
CA ARG A 284 54.30 -90.81 4.67
C ARG A 284 54.66 -92.29 4.80
N ARG A 285 54.97 -92.96 3.68
CA ARG A 285 55.92 -94.07 3.54
C ARG A 285 55.96 -94.51 2.09
#